data_AF-A0A5S9M9E1-F1
#
_entry.id   AF-A0A5S9M9E1-F1
#
_cell.length_a   1.000
_cell.length_b   1.000
_cell.length_c   1.000
_cell.angle_alpha   90.00
_cell.angle_beta   90.00
_cell.angle_gamma   90.00
#
_symmetry.space_group_name_H-M   'P 1'
#
loop_
_entity.id
_entity.type
_entity.pdbx_description
1 polymer ?
#
loop_
_entity_poly.entity_id
_entity_poly.type
_entity_poly.pdbx_seq_one_letter_code
_entity_poly.pdbx_strand_id
1 'polypeptide(L)'
;MIVADIQEKIKNGAKPNDFCVLFRTNTGGRAIYERLHQSAIPYETDAGVKAFYSRRMVRVLLAFLSLSQDADDVAAMKQLLPVFFF
;
A
#
# COMPACT_ATOMS: atom_id res chain seq x y z
N MET A 1 -13.83 -3.98 -19.07
CA MET A 1 -12.88 -3.37 -18.11
C MET A 1 -12.85 -4.27 -16.89
N ILE A 2 -11.68 -4.72 -16.41
CA ILE A 2 -11.54 -5.81 -15.41
C ILE A 2 -12.46 -5.61 -14.17
N VAL A 3 -12.59 -4.38 -13.69
CA VAL A 3 -13.44 -4.04 -12.54
C VAL A 3 -14.93 -4.32 -12.78
N ALA A 4 -15.43 -4.06 -13.99
CA ALA A 4 -16.84 -4.31 -14.33
C ALA A 4 -17.18 -5.81 -14.33
N ASP A 5 -16.25 -6.65 -14.82
CA ASP A 5 -16.41 -8.12 -14.81
C ASP A 5 -16.41 -8.67 -13.38
N ILE A 6 -15.52 -8.15 -12.52
CA ILE A 6 -15.50 -8.51 -11.10
C ILE A 6 -16.81 -8.11 -10.41
N GLN A 7 -17.31 -6.89 -10.65
CA GLN A 7 -18.58 -6.44 -10.06
C GLN A 7 -19.78 -7.29 -10.50
N GLU A 8 -19.85 -7.65 -11.78
CA GLU A 8 -20.92 -8.48 -12.30
C GLU A 8 -20.90 -9.87 -11.66
N LYS A 9 -19.72 -10.47 -11.53
CA LYS A 9 -19.57 -11.78 -10.88
C LYS A 9 -19.86 -11.74 -9.38
N ILE A 10 -19.48 -10.66 -8.68
CA ILE A 10 -19.86 -10.45 -7.28
C ILE A 10 -21.39 -10.34 -7.13
N LYS A 11 -22.06 -9.61 -8.03
CA LYS A 11 -23.55 -9.54 -8.05
C LYS A 11 -24.19 -10.91 -8.27
N ASN A 12 -23.54 -11.78 -9.04
CA ASN A 12 -23.98 -13.15 -9.30
C ASN A 12 -23.62 -14.14 -8.17
N GLY A 13 -23.06 -13.67 -7.04
CA GLY A 13 -22.80 -14.46 -5.84
C GLY A 13 -21.35 -14.93 -5.65
N ALA A 14 -20.42 -14.51 -6.51
CA ALA A 14 -18.99 -14.79 -6.31
C ALA A 14 -18.42 -13.99 -5.13
N LYS A 15 -17.46 -14.56 -4.40
CA LYS A 15 -16.82 -13.88 -3.28
C LYS A 15 -15.63 -13.05 -3.76
N PRO A 16 -15.30 -11.92 -3.11
CA PRO A 16 -14.11 -11.12 -3.45
C PRO A 16 -12.80 -11.93 -3.42
N ASN A 17 -12.70 -12.93 -2.52
CA ASN A 17 -11.53 -13.82 -2.43
C ASN A 17 -11.37 -14.80 -3.60
N ASP A 18 -12.37 -14.93 -4.47
CA ASP A 18 -12.29 -15.82 -5.64
C ASP A 18 -11.55 -15.14 -6.82
N PHE A 19 -11.19 -13.86 -6.68
CA PHE A 19 -10.55 -13.06 -7.72
C PHE A 19 -9.09 -12.76 -7.37
N CYS A 20 -8.19 -12.96 -8.34
CA CYS A 20 -6.80 -12.54 -8.27
C CYS A 20 -6.41 -11.79 -9.53
N VAL A 21 -5.81 -10.60 -9.37
CA VAL A 21 -5.34 -9.77 -10.49
C VAL A 21 -3.82 -9.71 -10.46
N LEU A 22 -3.18 -10.39 -11.41
CA LEU A 22 -1.73 -10.41 -11.58
C LEU A 22 -1.30 -9.35 -12.59
N PHE A 23 -0.32 -8.53 -12.24
CA PHE A 23 0.26 -7.50 -13.11
C PHE A 23 1.78 -7.59 -13.12
N ARG A 24 2.39 -7.21 -14.25
CA ARG A 24 3.82 -7.39 -14.50
C ARG A 24 4.72 -6.38 -13.78
N THR A 25 4.22 -5.17 -13.52
CA THR A 25 4.97 -4.09 -12.86
C THR A 25 4.10 -3.34 -11.86
N ASN A 26 4.68 -2.94 -10.72
CA ASN A 26 3.97 -2.18 -9.67
C ASN A 26 3.34 -0.88 -10.20
N THR A 27 3.96 -0.25 -11.20
CA THR A 27 3.44 0.96 -11.86
C THR A 27 2.14 0.68 -12.62
N GLY A 28 2.01 -0.51 -13.23
CA GLY A 28 0.79 -0.94 -13.91
C GLY A 28 -0.35 -1.30 -12.95
N GLY A 29 -0.01 -1.76 -11.73
CA GLY A 29 -1.00 -2.08 -10.69
C GLY A 29 -1.75 -0.86 -10.15
N ARG A 30 -1.11 0.33 -10.10
CA ARG A 30 -1.70 1.56 -9.53
C ARG A 30 -3.05 1.93 -10.17
N ALA A 31 -3.15 1.88 -11.49
CA ALA A 31 -4.40 2.18 -12.21
C ALA A 31 -5.52 1.20 -11.87
N ILE A 32 -5.18 -0.05 -11.56
CA ILE A 32 -6.16 -1.07 -11.18
C ILE A 32 -6.65 -0.80 -9.75
N TYR A 33 -5.75 -0.50 -8.81
CA TYR A 33 -6.12 -0.15 -7.44
C TYR A 33 -7.04 1.06 -7.36
N GLU A 34 -6.74 2.11 -8.12
CA GLU A 34 -7.53 3.33 -8.12
C GLU A 34 -8.97 3.09 -8.61
N ARG A 35 -9.13 2.21 -9.60
CA ARG A 35 -10.46 1.80 -10.09
C ARG A 35 -11.19 0.88 -9.11
N LEU A 36 -10.50 -0.05 -8.46
CA LEU A 36 -11.09 -0.90 -7.41
C LEU A 36 -11.56 -0.05 -6.21
N HIS A 37 -10.76 0.93 -5.82
CA HIS A 37 -11.07 1.88 -4.74
C HIS A 37 -12.28 2.75 -5.08
N GLN A 38 -12.32 3.36 -6.27
CA GLN A 38 -13.48 4.12 -6.77
C GLN A 38 -14.77 3.29 -6.82
N SER A 39 -14.63 1.98 -7.03
CA SER A 39 -15.74 1.04 -7.16
C SER A 39 -16.16 0.39 -5.83
N ALA A 40 -15.56 0.82 -4.72
CA ALA A 40 -15.78 0.29 -3.37
C ALA A 40 -15.65 -1.24 -3.25
N ILE A 41 -14.84 -1.87 -4.10
CA ILE A 41 -14.61 -3.31 -4.05
C ILE A 41 -13.50 -3.58 -3.01
N PRO A 42 -13.74 -4.41 -1.99
CA PRO A 42 -12.69 -4.77 -1.05
C PRO A 42 -11.59 -5.56 -1.78
N TYR A 43 -10.35 -5.09 -1.66
CA TYR A 43 -9.19 -5.74 -2.26
C TYR A 43 -8.07 -5.85 -1.24
N GLU A 44 -7.36 -6.97 -1.25
CA GLU A 44 -6.10 -7.11 -0.55
C GLU A 44 -4.95 -6.98 -1.52
N THR A 45 -3.90 -6.28 -1.09
CA THR A 45 -2.69 -6.12 -1.87
C THR A 45 -1.64 -7.05 -1.32
N ASP A 46 -1.28 -8.10 -2.07
CA ASP A 46 -0.19 -8.97 -1.65
C ASP A 46 1.14 -8.22 -1.71
N ALA A 47 1.89 -8.31 -0.61
CA ALA A 47 3.21 -7.76 -0.30
C ALA A 47 3.51 -6.27 -0.59
N GLY A 48 3.02 -5.62 -1.64
CA GLY A 48 3.58 -4.39 -2.20
C GLY A 48 3.44 -3.12 -1.36
N VAL A 49 2.29 -2.89 -0.70
CA VAL A 49 2.06 -1.67 0.10
C VAL A 49 2.77 -1.76 1.45
N LYS A 50 2.67 -2.90 2.16
CA LYS A 50 3.50 -3.17 3.34
C LYS A 50 4.99 -3.17 2.97
N ALA A 51 5.35 -3.73 1.83
CA ALA A 51 6.73 -3.72 1.32
C ALA A 51 7.21 -2.31 0.94
N PHE A 52 6.32 -1.38 0.57
CA PHE A 52 6.68 0.01 0.29
C PHE A 52 7.04 0.76 1.56
N TYR A 53 6.16 0.72 2.58
CA TYR A 53 6.42 1.35 3.87
C TYR A 53 7.54 0.64 4.66
N SER A 54 7.86 -0.62 4.33
CA SER A 54 9.02 -1.31 4.88
C SER A 54 10.33 -0.98 4.16
N ARG A 55 10.37 -0.09 3.16
CA ARG A 55 11.63 0.35 2.55
C ARG A 55 12.36 1.27 3.51
N ARG A 56 13.68 1.07 3.65
CA ARG A 56 14.53 1.88 4.55
C ARG A 56 14.35 3.39 4.30
N MET A 57 14.42 3.83 3.04
CA MET A 57 14.28 5.24 2.68
C MET A 57 12.91 5.83 3.05
N VAL A 58 11.83 5.06 2.83
CA VAL A 58 10.47 5.49 3.18
C VAL A 58 10.31 5.60 4.70
N ARG A 59 10.79 4.62 5.47
CA ARG A 59 10.78 4.68 6.93
C ARG A 59 11.56 5.87 7.48
N VAL A 60 12.73 6.18 6.91
CA VAL A 60 13.53 7.32 7.34
C VAL A 60 12.80 8.64 7.09
N LEU A 61 12.18 8.81 5.91
CA LEU A 61 11.37 10.00 5.62
C LEU A 61 10.17 10.14 6.57
N LEU A 62 9.50 9.03 6.87
CA LEU A 62 8.40 9.02 7.83
C LEU A 62 8.87 9.37 9.25
N ALA A 63 10.03 8.88 9.67
CA ALA A 63 10.60 9.24 10.97
C ALA A 63 10.90 10.75 11.07
N PHE A 64 11.40 11.38 10.00
CA PHE A 64 11.56 12.84 9.95
C PHE A 64 10.22 13.58 10.12
N LEU A 65 9.17 13.11 9.41
CA LEU A 65 7.85 13.73 9.49
C LEU A 65 7.21 13.53 10.88
N SER A 66 7.37 12.36 11.49
CA SER A 66 6.93 12.10 12.86
C SER A 66 7.58 13.07 13.84
N LEU A 67 8.91 13.24 13.77
CA LEU A 67 9.65 14.16 14.64
C LEU A 67 9.30 15.64 14.42
N SER A 68 8.84 16.02 13.23
CA SER A 68 8.33 17.37 12.99
C SER A 68 6.99 17.66 13.67
N GLN A 69 6.24 16.60 14.01
CA GLN A 69 4.95 16.72 14.72
C GLN A 69 5.12 16.49 16.22
N ASP A 70 5.97 15.53 16.60
CA ASP A 70 6.29 15.20 17.98
C ASP A 70 7.81 15.02 18.13
N ALA A 71 8.46 16.03 18.71
CA ALA A 71 9.90 16.04 18.91
C ALA A 71 10.39 14.95 19.88
N ASP A 72 9.50 14.42 20.74
CA ASP A 72 9.81 13.41 21.74
C ASP A 72 9.50 11.97 21.27
N ASP A 73 9.22 11.76 19.97
CA ASP A 73 9.02 10.42 19.39
C ASP A 73 10.33 9.60 19.38
N VAL A 74 10.54 8.85 20.47
CA VAL A 74 11.69 7.97 20.68
C VAL A 74 11.80 6.89 19.58
N ALA A 75 10.67 6.43 19.03
CA ALA A 75 10.68 5.39 18.00
C ALA A 75 11.17 5.95 16.66
N ALA A 76 10.71 7.15 16.29
CA ALA A 76 11.21 7.87 15.12
C ALA A 76 12.70 8.22 15.28
N MET A 77 13.12 8.71 16.45
CA MET A 77 14.52 9.04 16.74
C MET A 77 15.44 7.81 16.58
N LYS A 78 15.04 6.65 17.09
CA LYS A 78 15.79 5.40 16.95
C LYS A 78 15.95 4.94 15.50
N GLN A 79 14.96 5.20 14.65
CA GLN A 79 15.05 4.90 13.22
C GLN A 79 15.97 5.87 12.46
N LEU A 80 16.04 7.12 12.92
CA LEU A 80 16.76 8.20 12.25
C LEU A 80 18.25 8.23 12.62
N LEU A 81 18.58 8.00 13.91
CA LEU A 81 19.95 8.03 14.43
C LEU A 81 20.97 7.30 13.53
N PRO A 82 20.75 6.03 13.13
CA PRO A 82 21.73 5.33 12.30
C PRO A 82 22.06 6.05 11.00
N VAL A 83 21.13 6.81 10.41
CA VAL A 83 21.34 7.52 9.13
C VAL A 83 22.41 8.60 9.23
N PHE A 84 22.55 9.25 10.39
CA PHE A 84 23.51 10.33 10.59
C PHE A 84 24.94 9.85 10.93
N PHE A 85 25.08 8.58 11.33
CA PHE A 85 26.35 8.01 11.77
C PHE A 85 26.91 6.94 10.80
N PHE A 86 26.49 7.00 9.53
CA PHE A 86 27.14 6.26 8.42
C PHE A 86 28.14 7.15 7.69
#